data_AF-A0A4Y9SU44-F1
#
_entry.id   AF-A0A4Y9SU44-F1
#
_cell.length_a   1.000
_cell.length_b   1.000
_cell.length_c   1.000
_cell.angle_alpha   90.00
_cell.angle_beta   90.00
_cell.angle_gamma   90.00
#
_symmetry.space_group_name_H-M   'P 1'
#
loop_
_entity.id
_entity.type
_entity.pdbx_description
1 polymer ?
#
loop_
_entity_poly.entity_id
_entity_poly.type
_entity_poly.pdbx_seq_one_letter_code
_entity_poly.pdbx_strand_id
1 'polypeptide(L)'
;MFSTALNRIAVGTVLALASYNGLSAEYKPRVLREPVLGLRYESAKVKFESVPLKVQASCESLRDNENGRGVWYVYAQASDASGRSFYVIGGYEIRYNETGRRNKYSTDDFGVLLYTEGDSCTDVDSARQVFDDRIFDSVPQPILSKLASDLAKRLVRAYGGAGRLRAELQAQHIDPEELPAELHDAMKPYLSR
;
A
#
# COMPACT_ATOMS: atom_id res chain seq x y z
N MET A 1 25.83 44.79 -73.25
CA MET A 1 27.04 44.53 -72.44
C MET A 1 26.59 43.91 -71.12
N PHE A 2 27.32 42.86 -70.73
CA PHE A 2 27.15 41.93 -69.61
C PHE A 2 26.72 42.55 -68.27
N SER A 3 25.90 41.86 -67.47
CA SER A 3 26.42 40.91 -66.47
C SER A 3 25.33 40.49 -65.45
N THR A 4 25.33 39.17 -65.22
CA THR A 4 24.60 38.35 -64.23
C THR A 4 24.83 38.71 -62.76
N ALA A 5 23.99 38.09 -61.89
CA ALA A 5 24.25 37.63 -60.50
C ALA A 5 23.49 38.40 -59.40
N LEU A 6 22.93 37.79 -58.35
CA LEU A 6 22.92 36.40 -57.89
C LEU A 6 21.76 36.25 -56.87
N ASN A 7 21.01 35.15 -56.98
CA ASN A 7 20.18 34.59 -55.92
C ASN A 7 20.99 34.38 -54.63
N ARG A 8 20.46 34.80 -53.47
CA ARG A 8 20.78 34.16 -52.18
C ARG A 8 19.52 34.07 -51.31
N ILE A 9 18.89 32.90 -51.39
CA ILE A 9 17.88 32.42 -50.46
C ILE A 9 18.60 32.09 -49.15
N ALA A 10 18.27 32.81 -48.07
CA ALA A 10 18.68 32.43 -46.72
C ALA A 10 17.64 31.48 -46.14
N VAL A 11 17.88 30.17 -46.29
CA VAL A 11 17.13 29.14 -45.55
C VAL A 11 17.72 29.07 -44.15
N GLY A 12 17.05 29.71 -43.19
CA GLY A 12 17.36 29.58 -41.77
C GLY A 12 16.70 28.33 -41.20
N THR A 13 17.45 27.24 -41.08
CA THR A 13 16.97 26.01 -40.43
C THR A 13 16.95 26.22 -38.91
N VAL A 14 15.78 26.51 -38.34
CA VAL A 14 15.56 26.47 -36.89
C VAL A 14 15.48 25.01 -36.47
N LEU A 15 16.57 24.49 -35.89
CA LEU A 15 16.54 23.21 -35.17
C LEU A 15 15.71 23.41 -33.89
N ALA A 16 14.44 23.04 -33.95
CA ALA A 16 13.64 22.80 -32.76
C ALA A 16 14.19 21.54 -32.07
N LEU A 17 15.06 21.73 -31.07
CA LEU A 17 15.40 20.72 -30.09
C LEU A 17 14.11 20.38 -29.32
N ALA A 18 13.36 19.40 -29.83
CA ALA A 18 12.34 18.71 -29.08
C ALA A 18 13.04 17.94 -27.95
N SER A 19 13.27 18.64 -26.83
CA SER A 19 13.61 18.04 -25.56
C SER A 19 12.44 17.14 -25.18
N TYR A 20 12.51 15.87 -25.60
CA TYR A 20 11.72 14.80 -25.00
C TYR A 20 12.11 14.79 -23.52
N ASN A 21 11.33 15.51 -22.71
CA ASN A 21 11.20 15.21 -21.30
C ASN A 21 10.55 13.84 -21.24
N GLY A 22 11.36 12.80 -21.43
CA GLY A 22 11.06 11.47 -20.94
C GLY A 22 10.96 11.62 -19.43
N LEU A 23 9.79 12.02 -18.96
CA LEU A 23 9.34 11.78 -17.59
C LEU A 23 9.48 10.27 -17.43
N SER A 24 10.62 9.86 -16.88
CA SER A 24 10.89 8.50 -16.48
C SER A 24 9.79 8.17 -15.48
N ALA A 25 8.74 7.50 -15.97
CA ALA A 25 7.59 7.17 -15.17
C ALA A 25 8.11 6.36 -13.99
N GLU A 26 8.06 6.94 -12.80
CA GLU A 26 8.57 6.35 -11.58
C GLU A 26 7.87 4.99 -11.41
N TYR A 27 8.62 3.90 -11.59
CA TYR A 27 8.07 2.56 -11.80
C TYR A 27 7.71 1.91 -10.46
N LYS A 28 6.68 2.46 -9.80
CA LYS A 28 6.14 1.95 -8.52
C LYS A 28 5.72 0.48 -8.67
N PRO A 29 5.76 -0.34 -7.61
CA PRO A 29 5.27 -1.71 -7.66
C PRO A 29 3.84 -1.76 -8.21
N ARG A 30 3.67 -2.49 -9.31
CA ARG A 30 2.36 -2.58 -9.98
C ARG A 30 1.38 -3.37 -9.14
N VAL A 31 1.84 -4.46 -8.51
CA VAL A 31 1.04 -5.36 -7.69
C VAL A 31 1.58 -5.30 -6.27
N LEU A 32 0.68 -5.12 -5.32
CA LEU A 32 0.94 -5.22 -3.88
C LEU A 32 0.09 -6.33 -3.29
N ARG A 33 0.35 -6.69 -2.03
CA ARG A 33 -0.41 -7.66 -1.27
C ARG A 33 -1.04 -7.01 -0.05
N GLU A 34 -2.30 -7.32 0.20
CA GLU A 34 -2.99 -7.00 1.43
C GLU A 34 -2.54 -7.97 2.53
N PRO A 35 -2.08 -7.47 3.69
CA PRO A 35 -1.25 -8.24 4.62
C PRO A 35 -2.02 -9.28 5.46
N VAL A 36 -3.35 -9.25 5.54
CA VAL A 36 -4.14 -10.14 6.41
C VAL A 36 -4.76 -11.32 5.65
N LEU A 37 -5.31 -11.08 4.46
CA LEU A 37 -5.91 -12.11 3.60
C LEU A 37 -4.97 -12.53 2.47
N GLY A 38 -3.84 -11.84 2.29
CA GLY A 38 -2.90 -12.13 1.22
C GLY A 38 -3.38 -11.70 -0.18
N LEU A 39 -4.42 -10.87 -0.26
CA LEU A 39 -5.03 -10.44 -1.53
C LEU A 39 -4.05 -9.61 -2.35
N ARG A 40 -3.74 -10.07 -3.55
CA ARG A 40 -2.93 -9.33 -4.53
C ARG A 40 -3.80 -8.29 -5.20
N TYR A 41 -3.29 -7.06 -5.34
CA TYR A 41 -4.04 -5.98 -6.00
C TYR A 41 -3.15 -5.08 -6.83
N GLU A 42 -3.71 -4.53 -7.91
CA GLU A 42 -3.01 -3.51 -8.71
C GLU A 42 -3.06 -2.16 -7.98
N SER A 43 -1.89 -1.66 -7.55
CA SER A 43 -1.77 -0.43 -6.75
C SER A 43 -2.29 0.82 -7.48
N ALA A 44 -2.41 0.76 -8.81
CA ALA A 44 -3.02 1.81 -9.62
C ALA A 44 -4.56 1.82 -9.54
N LYS A 45 -5.20 0.67 -9.28
CA LYS A 45 -6.65 0.48 -9.34
C LYS A 45 -7.31 0.43 -7.96
N VAL A 46 -6.65 -0.21 -7.00
CA VAL A 46 -7.13 -0.36 -5.63
C VAL A 46 -6.37 0.62 -4.75
N LYS A 47 -7.10 1.48 -4.02
CA LYS A 47 -6.53 2.58 -3.24
C LYS A 47 -6.92 2.43 -1.77
N PHE A 48 -5.90 2.41 -0.92
CA PHE A 48 -6.02 2.48 0.53
C PHE A 48 -5.54 3.84 1.01
N GLU A 49 -5.99 4.23 2.20
CA GLU A 49 -5.55 5.45 2.86
C GLU A 49 -4.08 5.31 3.27
N SER A 50 -3.29 6.37 3.13
CA SER A 50 -1.91 6.38 3.62
C SER A 50 -1.86 6.41 5.15
N VAL A 51 -0.81 5.81 5.73
CA VAL A 51 -0.57 5.90 7.18
C VAL A 51 -0.45 7.37 7.60
N PRO A 52 -1.17 7.84 8.64
CA PRO A 52 -1.09 9.21 9.09
C PRO A 52 0.34 9.62 9.45
N LEU A 53 0.74 10.86 9.10
CA LEU A 53 2.09 11.35 9.39
C LEU A 53 2.45 11.30 10.87
N LYS A 54 1.46 11.49 11.77
CA LYS A 54 1.68 11.35 13.21
C LYS A 54 2.12 9.93 13.59
N VAL A 55 1.49 8.90 13.01
CA VAL A 55 1.86 7.50 13.25
C VAL A 55 3.27 7.24 12.70
N GLN A 56 3.57 7.73 11.49
CA GLN A 56 4.92 7.60 10.91
C GLN A 56 6.00 8.29 11.77
N ALA A 57 5.68 9.42 12.40
CA ALA A 57 6.61 10.12 13.29
C ALA A 57 6.85 9.37 14.61
N SER A 58 5.83 8.69 15.14
CA SER A 58 5.93 7.91 16.37
C SER A 58 6.58 6.53 16.19
N CYS A 59 6.49 5.92 15.00
CA CYS A 59 7.02 4.59 14.72
C CYS A 59 8.37 4.67 14.00
N GLU A 60 9.46 4.33 14.68
CA GLU A 60 10.81 4.36 14.11
C GLU A 60 10.93 3.52 12.84
N SER A 61 10.31 2.34 12.81
CA SER A 61 10.28 1.42 11.67
C SER A 61 9.62 2.01 10.41
N LEU A 62 8.82 3.07 10.54
CA LEU A 62 8.13 3.71 9.41
C LEU A 62 8.82 4.99 8.92
N ARG A 63 9.86 5.45 9.62
CA ARG A 63 10.53 6.71 9.29
C ARG A 63 11.47 6.54 8.11
N ASP A 64 11.44 7.53 7.23
CA ASP A 64 12.42 7.68 6.17
C ASP A 64 13.83 7.84 6.77
N ASN A 65 14.82 7.23 6.12
CA ASN A 65 16.23 7.31 6.51
C ASN A 65 17.13 7.48 5.28
N GLU A 66 18.45 7.48 5.48
CA GLU A 66 19.42 7.64 4.40
C GLU A 66 19.40 6.50 3.37
N ASN A 67 18.82 5.35 3.73
CA ASN A 67 18.76 4.17 2.87
C ASN A 67 17.48 4.14 2.02
N GLY A 68 16.41 4.79 2.45
CA GLY A 68 15.15 4.80 1.72
C GLY A 68 13.99 5.49 2.41
N ARG A 69 12.82 5.34 1.80
CA ARG A 69 11.54 5.79 2.36
C ARG A 69 10.45 4.75 2.17
N GLY A 70 9.48 4.74 3.08
CA GLY A 70 8.31 3.89 3.00
C GLY A 70 7.11 4.55 2.31
N VAL A 71 6.31 3.75 1.62
CA VAL A 71 4.98 4.12 1.15
C VAL A 71 3.98 3.17 1.79
N TRP A 72 3.46 3.59 2.94
CA TRP A 72 2.64 2.77 3.82
C TRP A 72 1.15 3.12 3.72
N TYR A 73 0.31 2.09 3.77
CA TYR A 73 -1.14 2.19 3.73
C TYR A 73 -1.79 1.55 4.96
N VAL A 74 -2.96 2.06 5.34
CA VAL A 74 -3.79 1.53 6.43
C VAL A 74 -4.85 0.59 5.87
N TYR A 75 -4.73 -0.68 6.23
CA TYR A 75 -5.68 -1.74 5.86
C TYR A 75 -6.76 -1.94 6.92
N ALA A 76 -6.46 -1.67 8.19
CA ALA A 76 -7.44 -1.63 9.27
C ALA A 76 -6.99 -0.69 10.40
N GLN A 77 -7.94 -0.13 11.13
CA GLN A 77 -7.68 0.62 12.35
C GLN A 77 -8.74 0.38 13.42
N ALA A 78 -8.34 0.45 14.68
CA ALA A 78 -9.24 0.40 15.83
C ALA A 78 -8.63 1.16 17.01
N SER A 79 -9.47 1.58 17.95
CA SER A 79 -9.00 2.16 19.22
C SER A 79 -9.67 1.49 20.41
N ASP A 80 -8.97 1.49 21.54
CA ASP A 80 -9.49 1.05 22.83
C ASP A 80 -9.81 2.22 23.77
N ALA A 81 -10.32 1.91 24.96
CA ALA A 81 -10.71 2.91 25.95
C ALA A 81 -9.51 3.51 26.70
N SER A 82 -8.32 2.90 26.64
CA SER A 82 -7.11 3.45 27.26
C SER A 82 -6.45 4.52 26.38
N GLY A 83 -6.93 4.69 25.14
CA GLY A 83 -6.40 5.67 24.20
C GLY A 83 -5.39 5.08 23.22
N ARG A 84 -5.18 3.76 23.23
CA ARG A 84 -4.35 3.09 22.22
C ARG A 84 -5.08 3.06 20.89
N SER A 85 -4.33 3.33 19.82
CA SER A 85 -4.81 3.18 18.45
C SER A 85 -4.00 2.13 17.73
N PHE A 86 -4.67 1.09 17.27
CA PHE A 86 -4.13 -0.07 16.58
C PHE A 86 -4.28 0.12 15.08
N TYR A 87 -3.25 -0.24 14.33
CA TYR A 87 -3.21 -0.13 12.89
C TYR A 87 -2.69 -1.42 12.29
N VAL A 88 -3.37 -1.92 11.26
CA VAL A 88 -2.81 -2.90 10.33
C VAL A 88 -2.33 -2.14 9.11
N ILE A 89 -1.03 -2.21 8.86
CA ILE A 89 -0.37 -1.47 7.79
C ILE A 89 0.47 -2.39 6.91
N GLY A 90 0.77 -1.90 5.72
CA GLY A 90 1.69 -2.54 4.79
C GLY A 90 1.94 -1.63 3.59
N GLY A 91 2.76 -2.07 2.65
CA GLY A 91 3.11 -1.23 1.51
C GLY A 91 4.41 -1.64 0.87
N TYR A 92 5.22 -0.65 0.51
CA TYR A 92 6.52 -0.89 -0.10
C TYR A 92 7.51 0.21 0.25
N GLU A 93 8.79 -0.14 0.20
CA GLU A 93 9.90 0.77 0.39
C GLU A 93 10.52 1.18 -0.93
N ILE A 94 11.12 2.36 -0.94
CA ILE A 94 11.91 2.90 -2.03
C ILE A 94 13.33 3.06 -1.50
N ARG A 95 14.27 2.28 -2.05
CA ARG A 95 15.69 2.32 -1.69
C ARG A 95 16.43 3.35 -2.53
N TYR A 96 17.18 4.26 -1.90
CA TYR A 96 17.84 5.37 -2.59
C TYR A 96 19.14 4.97 -3.30
N ASN A 97 19.92 4.05 -2.68
CA ASN A 97 21.27 3.72 -3.13
C ASN A 97 21.33 2.48 -4.05
N GLU A 98 20.19 1.90 -4.40
CA GLU A 98 20.10 0.72 -5.26
C GLU A 98 20.11 1.11 -6.74
N THR A 99 21.03 0.50 -7.49
CA THR A 99 21.11 0.69 -8.94
C THR A 99 20.30 -0.40 -9.65
N GLY A 100 19.41 0.01 -10.55
CA GLY A 100 18.54 -0.91 -11.29
C GLY A 100 17.13 -1.04 -10.71
N ARG A 101 16.16 -1.20 -11.62
CA ARG A 101 14.72 -1.06 -11.32
C ARG A 101 14.17 -2.11 -10.34
N ARG A 102 14.66 -3.34 -10.41
CA ARG A 102 14.17 -4.45 -9.55
C ARG A 102 14.57 -4.28 -8.08
N ASN A 103 15.71 -3.65 -7.82
CA ASN A 103 16.24 -3.53 -6.46
C ASN A 103 15.81 -2.21 -5.78
N LYS A 104 15.31 -1.24 -6.56
CA LYS A 104 14.85 0.06 -6.05
C LYS A 104 13.62 -0.05 -5.15
N TYR A 105 12.76 -1.04 -5.37
CA TYR A 105 11.52 -1.20 -4.61
C TYR A 105 11.52 -2.53 -3.87
N SER A 106 11.17 -2.50 -2.58
CA SER A 106 10.96 -3.68 -1.76
C SER A 106 9.50 -3.71 -1.34
N THR A 107 8.79 -4.79 -1.63
CA THR A 107 7.42 -5.00 -1.13
C THR A 107 7.49 -5.88 0.11
N ASP A 108 6.75 -5.50 1.14
CA ASP A 108 6.48 -6.39 2.27
C ASP A 108 5.13 -7.05 2.06
N ASP A 109 5.13 -8.38 2.07
CA ASP A 109 3.95 -9.20 1.85
C ASP A 109 3.15 -9.44 3.15
N PHE A 110 3.76 -9.21 4.30
CA PHE A 110 3.22 -9.58 5.61
C PHE A 110 2.63 -8.40 6.38
N GLY A 111 3.12 -7.19 6.10
CA GLY A 111 2.74 -5.99 6.83
C GLY A 111 3.02 -6.12 8.32
N VAL A 112 2.48 -5.19 9.09
CA VAL A 112 2.62 -5.20 10.54
C VAL A 112 1.31 -4.73 11.19
N LEU A 113 0.98 -5.36 12.31
CA LEU A 113 0.05 -4.78 13.27
C LEU A 113 0.87 -4.05 14.32
N LEU A 114 0.60 -2.76 14.47
CA LEU A 114 1.22 -1.91 15.49
C LEU A 114 0.15 -1.18 16.29
N TYR A 115 0.54 -0.61 17.41
CA TYR A 115 -0.29 0.37 18.12
C TYR A 115 0.50 1.59 18.56
N THR A 116 -0.19 2.71 18.69
CA THR A 116 0.34 3.96 19.22
C THR A 116 -0.33 4.33 20.53
N GLU A 117 0.45 4.84 21.49
CA GLU A 117 -0.04 5.37 22.77
C GLU A 117 0.67 6.69 23.07
N GLY A 118 -0.04 7.81 22.94
CA GLY A 118 0.61 9.13 22.98
C GLY A 118 1.57 9.31 21.81
N ASP A 119 2.86 9.42 22.11
CA ASP A 119 3.95 9.53 21.13
C ASP A 119 4.74 8.22 20.95
N SER A 120 4.41 7.17 21.71
CA SER A 120 5.03 5.86 21.56
C SER A 120 4.36 5.06 20.44
N CYS A 121 5.15 4.17 19.84
CA CYS A 121 4.67 3.18 18.89
C CYS A 121 5.28 1.82 19.24
N THR A 122 4.49 0.76 19.10
CA THR A 122 4.93 -0.61 19.35
C THR A 122 4.45 -1.50 18.22
N ASP A 123 5.41 -2.13 17.54
CA ASP A 123 5.16 -3.19 16.58
C ASP A 123 4.79 -4.46 17.36
N VAL A 124 3.65 -5.07 17.03
CA VAL A 124 3.17 -6.29 17.70
C VAL A 124 3.76 -7.52 17.02
N ASP A 125 3.38 -7.74 15.76
CA ASP A 125 3.88 -8.80 14.89
C ASP A 125 3.39 -8.54 13.44
N SER A 126 3.72 -9.43 12.52
CA SER A 126 3.14 -9.45 11.18
C SER A 126 1.61 -9.52 11.25
N ALA A 127 0.95 -8.80 10.34
CA ALA A 127 -0.49 -8.57 10.47
C ALA A 127 -1.29 -9.88 10.49
N ARG A 128 -0.99 -10.80 9.57
CA ARG A 128 -1.62 -12.12 9.51
C ARG A 128 -1.42 -12.92 10.80
N GLN A 129 -0.18 -12.94 11.31
CA GLN A 129 0.16 -13.76 12.47
C GLN A 129 -0.59 -13.33 13.72
N VAL A 130 -0.83 -12.03 13.92
CA VAL A 130 -1.62 -11.58 15.09
C VAL A 130 -3.05 -12.14 15.06
N PHE A 131 -3.67 -12.29 13.89
CA PHE A 131 -4.98 -12.92 13.76
C PHE A 131 -4.93 -14.44 13.93
N ASP A 132 -3.92 -15.11 13.37
CA ASP A 132 -3.79 -16.57 13.44
C ASP A 132 -3.46 -17.04 14.86
N ASP A 133 -2.45 -16.43 15.48
CA ASP A 133 -1.95 -16.81 16.81
C ASP A 133 -2.79 -16.22 17.94
N ARG A 134 -3.65 -15.22 17.63
CA ARG A 134 -4.51 -14.53 18.59
C ARG A 134 -3.73 -14.05 19.81
N ILE A 135 -2.77 -13.16 19.56
CA ILE A 135 -1.85 -12.60 20.57
C ILE A 135 -2.61 -11.63 21.50
N PHE A 136 -3.48 -12.18 22.35
CA PHE A 136 -4.45 -11.43 23.15
C PHE A 136 -3.83 -10.60 24.26
N ASP A 137 -2.62 -10.96 24.70
CA ASP A 137 -1.87 -10.18 25.69
C ASP A 137 -1.53 -8.78 25.17
N SER A 138 -1.28 -8.66 23.86
CA SER A 138 -0.98 -7.37 23.21
C SER A 138 -2.20 -6.75 22.53
N VAL A 139 -3.05 -7.58 21.90
CA VAL A 139 -4.21 -7.12 21.15
C VAL A 139 -5.48 -7.82 21.67
N PRO A 140 -6.25 -7.17 22.55
CA PRO A 140 -7.45 -7.78 23.11
C PRO A 140 -8.43 -8.24 22.02
N GLN A 141 -9.13 -9.35 22.24
CA GLN A 141 -10.10 -9.89 21.27
C GLN A 141 -11.11 -8.86 20.72
N PRO A 142 -11.70 -7.95 21.53
CA PRO A 142 -12.59 -6.92 21.01
C PRO A 142 -11.92 -5.98 20.00
N ILE A 143 -10.60 -5.77 20.12
CA ILE A 143 -9.82 -4.98 19.17
C ILE A 143 -9.59 -5.75 17.89
N LEU A 144 -9.24 -7.04 17.97
CA LEU A 144 -9.11 -7.89 16.76
C LEU A 144 -10.42 -7.97 15.97
N SER A 145 -11.55 -8.12 16.65
CA SER A 145 -12.87 -8.10 15.99
C SER A 145 -13.16 -6.76 15.31
N LYS A 146 -12.79 -5.63 15.94
CA LYS A 146 -12.93 -4.29 15.33
C LYS A 146 -12.02 -4.13 14.12
N LEU A 147 -10.77 -4.59 14.21
CA LEU A 147 -9.81 -4.55 13.10
C LEU A 147 -10.30 -5.39 11.92
N ALA A 148 -10.78 -6.60 12.15
CA ALA A 148 -11.37 -7.44 11.10
C ALA A 148 -12.57 -6.77 10.42
N SER A 149 -13.47 -6.15 11.21
CA SER A 149 -14.62 -5.41 10.67
C SER A 149 -14.19 -4.18 9.85
N ASP A 150 -13.20 -3.42 10.32
CA ASP A 150 -12.68 -2.26 9.59
C ASP A 150 -11.93 -2.67 8.31
N LEU A 151 -11.16 -3.76 8.36
CA LEU A 151 -10.52 -4.37 7.19
C LEU A 151 -11.54 -4.67 6.09
N ALA A 152 -12.61 -5.39 6.43
CA ALA A 152 -13.67 -5.72 5.49
C ALA A 152 -14.29 -4.45 4.85
N LYS A 153 -14.56 -3.42 5.65
CA LYS A 153 -15.11 -2.13 5.17
C LYS A 153 -14.14 -1.42 4.23
N ARG A 154 -12.85 -1.38 4.57
CA ARG A 154 -11.80 -0.76 3.75
C ARG A 154 -11.61 -1.50 2.45
N LEU A 155 -11.60 -2.83 2.47
CA LEU A 155 -11.57 -3.69 1.28
C LEU A 155 -12.77 -3.41 0.36
N VAL A 156 -13.99 -3.42 0.89
CA VAL A 156 -15.20 -3.12 0.10
C VAL A 156 -15.07 -1.77 -0.60
N ARG A 157 -14.60 -0.74 0.12
CA ARG A 157 -14.40 0.59 -0.44
C ARG A 157 -13.32 0.60 -1.52
N ALA A 158 -12.17 0.00 -1.24
CA ALA A 158 -11.00 0.02 -2.11
C ALA A 158 -11.23 -0.72 -3.44
N TYR A 159 -12.03 -1.80 -3.41
CA TYR A 159 -12.44 -2.53 -4.62
C TYR A 159 -13.68 -1.95 -5.33
N GLY A 160 -14.31 -0.91 -4.75
CA GLY A 160 -15.46 -0.24 -5.36
C GLY A 160 -16.78 -1.00 -5.18
N GLY A 161 -16.93 -1.78 -4.09
CA GLY A 161 -18.18 -2.40 -3.67
C GLY A 161 -18.06 -3.88 -3.32
N ALA A 162 -19.06 -4.38 -2.58
CA ALA A 162 -19.11 -5.76 -2.07
C ALA A 162 -19.05 -6.82 -3.18
N GLY A 163 -19.73 -6.59 -4.31
CA GLY A 163 -19.73 -7.53 -5.44
C GLY A 163 -18.36 -7.69 -6.09
N ARG A 164 -17.59 -6.59 -6.21
CA ARG A 164 -16.23 -6.63 -6.73
C ARG A 164 -15.28 -7.30 -5.75
N LEU A 165 -15.39 -7.00 -4.45
CA LEU A 165 -14.60 -7.69 -3.43
C LEU A 165 -14.87 -9.21 -3.46
N ARG A 166 -16.13 -9.64 -3.54
CA ARG A 166 -16.49 -11.06 -3.65
C ARG A 166 -15.84 -11.72 -4.87
N ALA A 167 -15.91 -11.09 -6.04
CA ALA A 167 -15.28 -11.61 -7.25
C ALA A 167 -13.76 -11.78 -7.08
N GLU A 168 -13.10 -10.84 -6.41
CA GLU A 168 -11.66 -10.88 -6.16
C GLU A 168 -11.26 -11.96 -5.12
N LEU A 169 -12.02 -12.09 -4.02
CA LEU A 169 -11.83 -13.17 -3.05
C LEU A 169 -11.94 -14.55 -3.72
N GLN A 170 -12.93 -14.72 -4.60
CA GLN A 170 -13.12 -15.95 -5.36
C GLN A 170 -12.00 -16.20 -6.39
N ALA A 171 -11.63 -15.18 -7.15
CA ALA A 171 -10.58 -15.28 -8.17
C ALA A 171 -9.21 -15.65 -7.57
N GLN A 172 -8.97 -15.23 -6.32
CA GLN A 172 -7.72 -15.48 -5.60
C GLN A 172 -7.80 -16.69 -4.67
N HIS A 173 -8.89 -17.45 -4.70
CA HIS A 173 -9.07 -18.69 -3.93
C HIS A 173 -8.84 -18.51 -2.43
N ILE A 174 -9.36 -17.41 -1.86
CA ILE A 174 -9.33 -17.23 -0.41
C ILE A 174 -10.26 -18.27 0.22
N ASP A 175 -9.71 -19.18 1.01
CA ASP A 175 -10.47 -20.22 1.70
C ASP A 175 -11.15 -19.63 2.96
N PRO A 176 -12.50 -19.59 3.01
CA PRO A 176 -13.24 -19.13 4.18
C PRO A 176 -12.93 -19.94 5.45
N GLU A 177 -12.67 -21.24 5.32
CA GLU A 177 -12.53 -22.17 6.45
C GLU A 177 -11.16 -22.05 7.14
N GLU A 178 -10.17 -21.48 6.45
CA GLU A 178 -8.85 -21.19 7.00
C GLU A 178 -8.76 -19.79 7.64
N LEU A 179 -9.86 -19.03 7.66
CA LEU A 179 -9.88 -17.72 8.31
C LEU A 179 -10.06 -17.86 9.83
N PRO A 180 -9.24 -17.17 10.63
CA PRO A 180 -9.50 -16.95 12.05
C PRO A 180 -10.92 -16.41 12.29
N ALA A 181 -11.52 -16.74 13.44
CA ALA A 181 -12.92 -16.47 13.74
C ALA A 181 -13.33 -15.01 13.49
N GLU A 182 -12.51 -14.05 13.94
CA GLU A 182 -12.76 -12.62 13.77
C GLU A 182 -12.81 -12.22 12.28
N LEU A 183 -11.92 -12.78 11.46
CA LEU A 183 -11.87 -12.54 10.02
C LEU A 183 -13.02 -13.24 9.30
N HIS A 184 -13.30 -14.50 9.65
CA HIS A 184 -14.43 -15.24 9.11
C HIS A 184 -15.73 -14.47 9.34
N ASP A 185 -16.00 -14.02 10.57
CA ASP A 185 -17.23 -13.30 10.89
C ASP A 185 -17.34 -11.96 10.16
N ALA A 186 -16.25 -11.20 10.08
CA ALA A 186 -16.23 -9.92 9.37
C ALA A 186 -16.40 -10.09 7.85
N MET A 187 -15.87 -11.18 7.29
CA MET A 187 -15.84 -11.43 5.85
C MET A 187 -17.03 -12.27 5.34
N LYS A 188 -17.80 -12.91 6.23
CA LYS A 188 -18.96 -13.76 5.93
C LYS A 188 -19.90 -13.22 4.83
N PRO A 189 -20.25 -11.91 4.77
CA PRO A 189 -21.11 -11.38 3.70
C PRO A 189 -20.49 -11.45 2.29
N TYR A 190 -19.17 -11.61 2.19
CA TYR A 190 -18.40 -11.57 0.95
C TYR A 190 -17.81 -12.94 0.56
N LEU A 191 -17.88 -13.93 1.45
CA LEU A 191 -17.38 -15.29 1.21
C LEU A 191 -18.44 -16.23 0.62
N SER A 192 -19.72 -15.89 0.77
CA SER A 192 -20.85 -16.64 0.21
C SER A 192 -21.11 -16.31 -1.27
N ARG A 193 -21.59 -17.31 -2.02
CA ARG A 193 -22.02 -17.19 -3.42
C ARG A 193 -23.34 -16.45 -3.55
#